data_AF-A0A820MYR9-F1
#
_entry.id   AF-A0A820MYR9-F1
#
_cell.length_a   1.000
_cell.length_b   1.000
_cell.length_c   1.000
_cell.angle_alpha   90.00
_cell.angle_beta   90.00
_cell.angle_gamma   90.00
#
_symmetry.space_group_name_H-M   'P 1'
#
loop_
_entity.id
_entity.type
_entity.pdbx_description
1 polymer ?
#
loop_
_entity_poly.entity_id
_entity_poly.type
_entity_poly.pdbx_seq_one_letter_code
_entity_poly.pdbx_strand_id
1 'polypeptide(L)' 'PKFNKWKQSGITVVGGNGQGHDRIVEWKSNAKEGQIITGGNGQGDRMNQLDRPTDVIVDEQNN' A
#
# COMPACT_ATOMS: atom_id res chain seq x y z
N PRO A 1 7.36 -28.26 9.63
CA PRO A 1 6.09 -27.94 8.93
C PRO A 1 6.03 -26.46 8.60
N LYS A 2 5.84 -26.13 7.32
CA LYS A 2 6.02 -24.80 6.73
C LYS A 2 5.05 -23.81 7.38
N PHE A 3 5.58 -22.74 7.96
CA PHE A 3 4.78 -21.60 8.39
C PHE A 3 3.95 -21.12 7.20
N ASN A 4 2.62 -21.10 7.35
CA ASN A 4 1.71 -20.54 6.37
C ASN A 4 1.94 -19.03 6.31
N LYS A 5 2.94 -18.67 5.51
CA LYS A 5 3.25 -17.32 5.08
C LYS A 5 2.00 -16.85 4.34
N TRP A 6 1.29 -15.92 4.97
CA TRP A 6 0.21 -15.09 4.43
C TRP A 6 0.08 -15.26 2.91
N LYS A 7 -1.08 -15.73 2.43
CA LYS A 7 -1.38 -15.70 0.99
C LYS A 7 -0.93 -14.34 0.47
N GLN A 8 -0.02 -14.34 -0.50
CA GLN A 8 0.74 -13.16 -0.95
C GLN A 8 -0.11 -12.15 -1.75
N SER A 9 -1.40 -12.11 -1.48
CA SER A 9 -2.38 -11.18 -2.03
C SER A 9 -2.84 -10.25 -0.91
N GLY A 10 -2.51 -8.96 -1.00
CA GLY A 10 -2.89 -7.98 0.02
C GLY A 10 -2.46 -6.57 -0.34
N ILE A 11 -3.15 -5.59 0.24
CA ILE A 11 -2.79 -4.18 0.16
C ILE A 11 -2.12 -3.78 1.48
N THR A 12 -0.95 -3.16 1.41
CA THR A 12 -0.19 -2.73 2.59
C THR A 12 -0.01 -1.23 2.58
N VAL A 13 -0.25 -0.61 3.74
CA VAL A 13 0.19 0.76 4.03
C VAL A 13 1.63 0.71 4.52
N VAL A 14 2.53 1.33 3.76
CA VAL A 14 3.95 1.45 4.15
C VAL A 14 4.17 2.88 4.59
N GLY A 15 4.31 3.10 5.90
CA GLY A 15 4.72 4.38 6.47
C GLY A 15 6.22 4.40 6.73
N GLY A 16 6.87 5.53 6.49
CA GLY A 16 8.28 5.74 6.87
C GLY A 16 8.49 7.12 7.47
N ASN A 17 9.60 7.31 8.19
CA ASN A 17 9.85 8.48 9.03
C ASN A 17 10.18 9.79 8.26
N GLY A 18 9.72 9.94 7.02
CA GLY A 18 9.99 11.07 6.13
C GLY A 18 8.92 11.24 5.05
N GLN A 19 8.76 12.46 4.53
CA GLN A 19 7.59 12.88 3.76
C GLN A 19 7.29 12.06 2.49
N GLY A 20 8.22 11.28 1.96
CA GLY A 20 8.02 10.49 0.72
C GLY A 20 7.77 9.00 0.92
N HIS A 21 7.65 8.51 2.15
CA HIS A 21 7.59 7.05 2.38
C HIS A 21 6.17 6.48 2.42
N ASP A 22 5.19 7.33 2.70
CA ASP A 22 3.78 6.94 2.82
C ASP A 22 3.25 6.52 1.45
N ARG A 23 3.01 5.22 1.30
CA ARG A 23 2.51 4.61 0.06
C ARG A 23 1.60 3.43 0.34
N ILE A 24 0.66 3.23 -0.57
CA ILE A 24 -0.19 2.05 -0.60
C ILE A 24 0.33 1.13 -1.69
N VAL A 25 0.65 -0.11 -1.32
CA VAL A 25 1.23 -1.11 -2.23
C VAL A 25 0.30 -2.31 -2.35
N GLU A 26 -0.05 -2.66 -3.57
CA GLU A 26 -0.76 -3.90 -3.90
C GLU A 26 0.24 -5.00 -4.22
N TRP A 27 0.06 -6.17 -3.61
CA TRP A 27 0.80 -7.39 -3.93
C TRP A 27 -0.13 -8.39 -4.60
N LYS A 28 0.17 -8.75 -5.85
CA LYS A 28 -0.52 -9.87 -6.52
C LYS A 28 0.04 -11.19 -6.00
N SER A 29 -0.78 -12.24 -6.02
CA SER A 29 -0.34 -13.58 -5.62
C SER A 29 0.90 -14.01 -6.42
N ASN A 30 1.95 -14.44 -5.72
CA ASN A 30 3.26 -14.81 -6.27
C ASN A 30 4.05 -13.66 -6.92
N ALA A 31 3.65 -12.39 -6.75
CA ALA A 31 4.43 -11.26 -7.22
C ALA A 31 5.77 -11.16 -6.48
N LYS A 32 6.83 -10.83 -7.21
CA LYS A 32 8.17 -10.56 -6.64
C LYS A 32 8.34 -9.12 -6.19
N GLU A 33 7.52 -8.22 -6.73
CA GLU A 33 7.52 -6.79 -6.49
C GLU A 33 6.08 -6.31 -6.31
N GLY A 34 5.87 -5.34 -5.42
CA GLY A 34 4.56 -4.74 -5.17
C GLY A 34 4.34 -3.53 -6.07
N GLN A 35 3.10 -3.30 -6.48
CA GLN A 35 2.72 -2.15 -7.29
C GLN A 35 2.28 -1.01 -6.37
N ILE A 36 2.89 0.18 -6.52
CA ILE A 36 2.41 1.38 -5.82
C ILE A 36 1.09 1.80 -6.48
N ILE A 37 0.02 1.84 -5.69
CA ILE A 37 -1.30 2.29 -6.13
C ILE A 37 -1.44 3.80 -5.91
N THR A 38 -0.94 4.32 -4.79
CA THR A 38 -0.87 5.76 -4.51
C THR A 38 0.18 6.07 -3.42
N GLY A 39 0.51 7.35 -3.26
CA GLY A 39 1.55 7.84 -2.35
C GLY A 39 2.96 7.85 -2.96
N GLY A 40 3.97 8.04 -2.11
CA GLY A 40 5.37 8.17 -2.53
C GLY A 40 5.79 9.57 -3.04
N ASN A 41 4.90 10.57 -2.97
CA ASN A 41 5.09 11.91 -3.56
C ASN A 41 5.16 13.05 -2.54
N GLY A 42 5.52 12.77 -1.28
CA GLY A 42 5.38 13.78 -0.24
C GLY A 42 4.02 13.73 0.45
N GLN A 43 3.95 14.29 1.65
CA GLN A 43 2.71 14.77 2.25
C GLN A 43 2.22 16.03 1.51
N GLY A 44 0.90 16.16 1.32
CA GLY A 44 0.27 17.33 0.72
C GLY A 44 -1.14 17.04 0.22
N ASP A 45 -1.78 18.05 -0.40
CA ASP A 45 -3.21 18.03 -0.71
C ASP A 45 -3.55 17.46 -2.10
N ARG A 46 -2.54 16.92 -2.81
CA ARG A 46 -2.77 16.27 -4.11
C ARG A 46 -3.24 14.84 -3.91
N MET A 47 -4.02 14.34 -4.87
CA MET A 47 -4.60 12.98 -4.85
C MET A 47 -3.58 11.84 -4.69
N ASN A 48 -2.32 12.06 -5.05
CA ASN A 48 -1.22 11.10 -4.96
C ASN A 48 -0.27 11.34 -3.76
N GLN A 49 -0.66 12.21 -2.83
CA GLN A 49 0.07 12.53 -1.61
C GLN A 49 -0.67 11.93 -0.42
N LEU A 50 0.07 11.28 0.47
CA LEU A 50 -0.47 10.64 1.67
C LEU A 50 0.19 11.26 2.90
N ASP A 51 -0.58 11.38 3.97
CA ASP A 51 -0.10 11.88 5.27
C ASP A 51 -0.40 10.86 6.35
N ARG A 52 0.62 10.06 6.69
CA ARG A 52 0.55 9.06 7.77
C ARG A 52 -0.72 8.19 7.71
N PRO A 53 -1.02 7.57 6.56
CA PRO A 53 -2.14 6.64 6.45
C PRO A 53 -2.00 5.53 7.50
N THR A 54 -3.11 5.18 8.16
CA THR A 54 -3.14 4.16 9.21
C THR A 54 -3.95 2.94 8.82
N ASP A 55 -4.83 3.08 7.82
CA ASP A 55 -5.70 2.00 7.35
C ASP A 55 -6.01 2.15 5.86
N VAL A 56 -6.48 1.07 5.24
CA VAL A 56 -6.90 1.03 3.84
C VAL A 56 -8.19 0.24 3.71
N ILE A 57 -9.21 0.85 3.11
CA ILE A 57 -10.47 0.20 2.77
C ILE A 57 -10.48 -0.01 1.27
N VAL A 58 -10.74 -1.25 0.85
CA VAL A 58 -10.89 -1.62 -0.56
C VAL A 58 -12.36 -1.85 -0.82
N ASP A 59 -12.94 -1.05 -1.71
CA ASP A 59 -14.27 -1.34 -2.24
C ASP A 59 -14.10 -2.24 -3.47
N GLU A 60 -14.63 -3.47 -3.39
CA GLU A 60 -14.65 -4.39 -4.54
C GLU A 60 -15.71 -4.00 -5.58
N GLN A 61 -16.52 -2.98 -5.29
CA GLN A 61 -17.53 -2.43 -6.18
C GLN A 61 -16.90 -1.24 -6.91
N ASN A 62 -16.45 -1.46 -8.15
CA ASN A 62 -15.95 -0.43 -9.08
C ASN A 62 -16.98 0.72 -9.27
N ASN A 63 -17.03 1.70 -8.38
CA ASN A 63 -17.74 2.96 -8.60
C ASN A 63 -16.81 4.01 -9.21
#